data_AF-A0A5C9BFZ4-F1
#
_entry.id   AF-A0A5C9BFZ4-F1
#
_cell.length_a   1.000
_cell.length_b   1.000
_cell.length_c   1.000
_cell.angle_alpha   90.00
_cell.angle_beta   90.00
_cell.angle_gamma   90.00
#
_symmetry.space_group_name_H-M   'P 1'
#
loop_
_entity.id
_entity.type
_entity.pdbx_description
1 polymer ?
#
loop_
_entity_poly.entity_id
_entity_poly.type
_entity_poly.pdbx_seq_one_letter_code
_entity_poly.pdbx_strand_id
1 'polypeptide(L)'
;MSANETTLELAWTFRLKNERNARVRCPVLANGTAYVTFSYDKRGFFDSTLFAFDASTGSQKWSKTIDHVSSEPVVAEDGTIYWGSFDGNVYALDQLGETVWKEPGAAANVSIPILVGNDRLIVSEIVFGCTQNLL
;
A
#
# COMPACT_ATOMS: atom_id res chain seq x y z
N MET A 1 -8.71 43.25 -12.72
CA MET A 1 -8.63 42.16 -11.72
C MET A 1 -7.94 41.00 -12.41
N SER A 2 -6.64 40.80 -12.17
CA SER A 2 -5.90 39.69 -12.75
C SER A 2 -6.27 38.40 -12.02
N ALA A 3 -6.59 37.35 -12.79
CA ALA A 3 -6.76 36.01 -12.27
C ALA A 3 -5.45 35.58 -11.59
N ASN A 4 -5.57 35.12 -10.34
CA ASN A 4 -4.45 34.57 -9.60
C ASN A 4 -4.17 33.16 -10.16
N GLU A 5 -3.35 33.08 -11.21
CA GLU A 5 -2.92 31.79 -11.77
C GLU A 5 -2.03 31.11 -10.74
N THR A 6 -2.56 30.09 -10.07
CA THR A 6 -1.77 29.27 -9.16
C THR A 6 -0.88 28.38 -10.01
N THR A 7 0.39 28.74 -10.16
CA THR A 7 1.37 27.89 -10.83
C THR A 7 1.68 26.69 -9.95
N LEU A 8 1.32 25.50 -10.43
CA LEU A 8 1.71 24.23 -9.81
C LEU A 8 3.21 24.01 -10.02
N GLU A 9 3.92 23.68 -8.95
CA GLU A 9 5.35 23.38 -8.97
C GLU A 9 5.62 21.99 -8.40
N LEU A 10 6.63 21.31 -8.94
CA LEU A 10 7.10 20.03 -8.42
C LEU A 10 7.81 20.25 -7.08
N ALA A 11 7.20 19.80 -5.98
CA ALA A 11 7.77 19.98 -4.64
C ALA A 11 9.01 19.09 -4.39
N TRP A 12 8.90 17.78 -4.63
CA TRP A 12 10.00 16.84 -4.42
C TRP A 12 9.84 15.56 -5.25
N THR A 13 10.94 14.81 -5.38
CA THR A 13 10.94 13.47 -6.02
C THR A 13 11.74 12.48 -5.19
N PHE A 14 11.28 11.24 -5.16
CA PHE A 14 12.02 10.12 -4.59
C PHE A 14 12.34 9.11 -5.69
N ARG A 15 13.59 8.65 -5.76
CA ARG A 15 14.05 7.64 -6.74
C ARG A 15 14.66 6.46 -6.00
N LEU A 16 14.24 5.26 -6.36
CA LEU A 16 14.77 4.04 -5.77
C LEU A 16 16.19 3.78 -6.28
N LYS A 17 17.05 3.22 -5.41
CA LYS A 17 18.35 2.73 -5.85
C LYS A 17 18.17 1.32 -6.43
N ASN A 18 18.69 1.07 -7.64
CA ASN A 18 18.67 -0.22 -8.35
C ASN A 18 17.29 -0.64 -8.92
N GLU A 19 16.73 0.21 -9.77
CA GLU A 19 15.37 0.20 -10.33
C GLU A 19 15.03 -0.92 -11.34
N ARG A 20 15.86 -1.97 -11.48
CA ARG A 20 15.79 -2.81 -12.68
C ARG A 20 14.47 -3.55 -12.90
N ASN A 21 13.61 -3.71 -11.89
CA ASN A 21 12.27 -4.29 -12.03
C ASN A 21 11.32 -3.88 -10.87
N ALA A 22 11.24 -2.59 -10.56
CA ALA A 22 10.32 -2.08 -9.55
C ALA A 22 9.02 -1.58 -10.20
N ARG A 23 7.88 -1.91 -9.61
CA ARG A 23 6.57 -1.33 -9.94
C ARG A 23 6.12 -0.45 -8.79
N VAL A 24 5.68 0.77 -9.11
CA VAL A 24 5.07 1.67 -8.12
C VAL A 24 3.55 1.50 -8.17
N ARG A 25 2.93 1.46 -6.99
CA ARG A 25 1.47 1.47 -6.80
C ARG A 25 0.97 2.90 -6.59
N CYS A 26 -0.34 3.12 -6.64
CA CYS A 26 -0.87 4.47 -6.40
C CYS A 26 -0.49 4.95 -4.98
N PRO A 27 0.04 6.18 -4.85
CA PRO A 27 0.36 6.74 -3.54
C PRO A 27 -0.92 7.16 -2.81
N VAL A 28 -0.90 7.08 -1.48
CA VAL A 28 -1.98 7.52 -0.60
C VAL A 28 -1.49 8.64 0.30
N LEU A 29 -2.21 9.76 0.37
CA LEU A 29 -1.93 10.86 1.28
C LEU A 29 -2.90 10.83 2.45
N ALA A 30 -2.38 10.72 3.68
CA ALA A 30 -3.18 10.80 4.89
C ALA A 30 -2.35 11.43 6.03
N ASN A 31 -2.97 12.30 6.83
CA ASN A 31 -2.36 12.88 8.04
C ASN A 31 -0.93 13.44 7.81
N GLY A 32 -0.74 14.18 6.71
CA GLY A 32 0.57 14.77 6.35
C GLY A 32 1.64 13.76 5.91
N THR A 33 1.27 12.50 5.71
CA THR A 33 2.17 11.42 5.30
C THR A 33 1.75 10.86 3.94
N ALA A 34 2.69 10.76 3.01
CA ALA A 34 2.52 10.11 1.72
C ALA A 34 3.01 8.66 1.81
N TYR A 35 2.12 7.72 1.59
CA TYR A 35 2.35 6.28 1.59
C TYR A 35 2.51 5.79 0.17
N VAL A 36 3.65 5.15 -0.14
CA VAL A 36 3.95 4.67 -1.50
C VAL A 36 4.43 3.24 -1.44
N THR A 37 3.74 2.36 -2.17
CA THR A 37 4.14 0.95 -2.29
C THR A 37 4.96 0.74 -3.55
N PHE A 38 6.11 0.07 -3.40
CA PHE A 38 6.91 -0.45 -4.49
C PHE A 38 7.01 -1.96 -4.41
N SER A 39 6.74 -2.67 -5.51
CA SER A 39 6.96 -4.12 -5.62
C SER A 39 8.17 -4.39 -6.49
N TYR A 40 9.06 -5.28 -6.04
CA TYR A 40 10.36 -5.58 -6.65
C TYR A 40 10.38 -7.01 -7.16
N ASP A 41 10.69 -7.22 -8.43
CA ASP A 41 10.97 -8.56 -8.95
C ASP A 41 12.38 -9.03 -8.52
N LYS A 42 12.41 -10.08 -7.71
CA LYS A 42 13.61 -10.81 -7.28
C LYS A 42 13.72 -12.17 -7.97
N ARG A 43 13.70 -12.19 -9.32
CA ARG A 43 13.96 -13.39 -10.14
C ARG A 43 13.02 -14.55 -9.81
N GLY A 44 11.72 -14.28 -9.85
CA GLY A 44 10.67 -15.29 -9.64
C GLY A 44 9.97 -15.22 -8.28
N PHE A 45 10.42 -14.34 -7.40
CA PHE A 45 9.70 -13.93 -6.20
C PHE A 45 9.58 -12.40 -6.17
N PHE A 46 8.54 -11.88 -5.55
CA PHE A 46 8.37 -10.44 -5.40
C PHE A 46 8.42 -10.08 -3.93
N ASP A 47 9.07 -8.97 -3.61
CA ASP A 47 8.89 -8.30 -2.31
C ASP A 47 8.17 -6.99 -2.56
N SER A 48 7.42 -6.52 -1.58
CA SER A 48 6.85 -5.19 -1.62
C SER A 48 7.29 -4.38 -0.42
N THR A 49 7.66 -3.13 -0.66
CA THR A 49 8.01 -2.17 0.39
C THR A 49 7.02 -1.02 0.37
N LEU A 50 6.34 -0.82 1.50
CA LEU A 50 5.57 0.37 1.77
C LEU A 50 6.49 1.41 2.42
N PHE A 51 6.63 2.56 1.77
CA PHE A 51 7.34 3.71 2.30
C PHE A 51 6.35 4.74 2.82
N ALA A 52 6.68 5.36 3.95
CA ALA A 52 6.01 6.54 4.46
C ALA A 52 6.95 7.74 4.36
N PHE A 53 6.49 8.80 3.70
CA PHE A 53 7.21 10.05 3.56
C PHE A 53 6.45 11.18 4.24
N ASP A 54 7.16 12.11 4.85
CA ASP A 54 6.57 13.41 5.17
C ASP A 54 6.16 14.10 3.86
N ALA A 55 4.89 14.43 3.72
CA ALA A 55 4.34 14.91 2.44
C ALA A 55 4.87 16.29 2.06
N SER A 56 5.28 17.11 3.04
CA SER A 56 5.77 18.46 2.79
C SER A 56 7.24 18.49 2.36
N THR A 57 8.06 17.60 2.92
CA THR A 57 9.51 17.61 2.72
C THR A 57 10.02 16.47 1.84
N GLY A 58 9.23 15.41 1.64
CA GLY A 58 9.68 14.18 0.97
C GLY A 58 10.63 13.33 1.83
N SER A 59 10.83 13.68 3.10
CA SER A 59 11.71 12.92 4.01
C SER A 59 11.09 11.57 4.34
N GLN A 60 11.84 10.48 4.17
CA GLN A 60 11.38 9.15 4.57
C GLN A 60 11.23 9.08 6.09
N LYS A 61 10.01 8.77 6.58
CA LYS A 61 9.70 8.54 7.99
C LYS A 61 10.03 7.11 8.37
N TRP A 62 9.57 6.15 7.56
CA TRP A 62 9.84 4.72 7.73
C TRP A 62 9.58 3.96 6.43
N SER A 63 9.98 2.68 6.42
CA SER A 63 9.61 1.75 5.36
C SER A 63 9.39 0.34 5.93
N LYS A 64 8.39 -0.38 5.46
CA LYS A 64 8.10 -1.77 5.83
C LYS A 64 8.14 -2.64 4.59
N THR A 65 8.96 -3.70 4.62
CA THR A 65 9.00 -4.70 3.56
C THR A 65 8.25 -5.94 3.98
N ILE A 66 7.43 -6.46 3.07
CA ILE A 66 6.83 -7.78 3.17
C ILE A 66 7.24 -8.62 1.97
N ASP A 67 7.23 -9.92 2.19
CA ASP A 67 7.31 -10.90 1.12
C ASP A 67 6.02 -10.83 0.29
N HIS A 68 6.13 -11.12 -1.01
CA HIS A 68 5.07 -11.06 -2.03
C HIS A 68 4.72 -9.66 -2.58
N VAL A 69 3.98 -9.68 -3.70
CA VAL A 69 3.38 -8.47 -4.29
C VAL A 69 2.29 -7.98 -3.37
N SER A 70 2.27 -6.70 -3.07
CA SER A 70 1.19 -6.06 -2.33
C SER A 70 0.36 -5.13 -3.20
N SER A 71 -0.83 -4.83 -2.70
CA SER A 71 -1.72 -3.79 -3.23
C SER A 71 -1.37 -2.40 -2.69
N GLU A 72 -2.10 -1.39 -3.12
CA GLU A 72 -2.15 -0.07 -2.50
C GLU A 72 -2.65 -0.19 -1.04
N PRO A 73 -2.11 0.61 -0.10
CA PRO A 73 -2.64 0.66 1.26
C PRO A 73 -3.93 1.47 1.33
N VAL A 74 -4.69 1.30 2.42
CA VAL A 74 -5.74 2.23 2.86
C VAL A 74 -5.42 2.69 4.28
N VAL A 75 -5.63 3.97 4.57
CA VAL A 75 -5.35 4.55 5.88
C VAL A 75 -6.67 4.96 6.54
N ALA A 76 -6.93 4.43 7.73
CA ALA A 76 -8.09 4.78 8.55
C ALA A 76 -7.92 6.15 9.21
N GLU A 77 -9.01 6.71 9.72
CA GLU A 77 -9.00 8.01 10.40
C GLU A 77 -8.08 8.03 11.63
N ASP A 78 -7.98 6.90 12.35
CA ASP A 78 -7.07 6.72 13.49
C ASP A 78 -5.59 6.56 13.08
N GLY A 79 -5.32 6.48 11.79
CA GLY A 79 -3.99 6.30 11.21
C GLY A 79 -3.55 4.85 11.08
N THR A 80 -4.42 3.87 11.35
CA THR A 80 -4.15 2.46 11.04
C THR A 80 -4.07 2.27 9.53
N ILE A 81 -3.06 1.54 9.08
CA ILE A 81 -2.78 1.32 7.66
C ILE A 81 -3.08 -0.13 7.31
N TYR A 82 -4.03 -0.35 6.42
CA TYR A 82 -4.40 -1.65 5.92
C TYR A 82 -3.77 -1.92 4.57
N TRP A 83 -3.11 -3.07 4.44
CA TRP A 83 -2.30 -3.39 3.27
C TRP A 83 -2.50 -4.84 2.86
N GLY A 84 -3.07 -5.07 1.67
CA GLY A 84 -3.31 -6.41 1.14
C GLY A 84 -2.08 -6.97 0.44
N SER A 85 -1.86 -8.28 0.56
CA SER A 85 -0.74 -8.98 -0.05
C SER A 85 -1.16 -10.22 -0.83
N PHE A 86 -0.37 -10.57 -1.84
CA PHE A 86 -0.55 -11.75 -2.66
C PHE A 86 -0.19 -13.04 -1.93
N ASP A 87 0.42 -12.92 -0.75
CA ASP A 87 0.57 -14.02 0.21
C ASP A 87 -0.75 -14.47 0.85
N GLY A 88 -1.87 -13.82 0.48
CA GLY A 88 -3.18 -14.13 0.98
C GLY A 88 -3.49 -13.50 2.32
N ASN A 89 -2.81 -12.42 2.73
CA ASN A 89 -3.06 -11.76 4.01
C ASN A 89 -3.39 -10.27 3.84
N VAL A 90 -4.12 -9.74 4.82
CA VAL A 90 -4.25 -8.32 5.08
C VAL A 90 -3.42 -7.97 6.32
N TYR A 91 -2.55 -6.98 6.17
CA TYR A 91 -1.74 -6.44 7.25
C TYR A 91 -2.38 -5.15 7.77
N ALA A 92 -2.51 -5.01 9.08
CA ALA A 92 -2.76 -3.73 9.73
C ALA A 92 -1.47 -3.24 10.38
N LEU A 93 -1.01 -2.06 9.98
CA LEU A 93 0.16 -1.40 10.53
C LEU A 93 -0.27 -0.18 11.33
N ASP A 94 0.46 0.13 12.39
CA ASP A 94 0.34 1.42 13.06
C ASP A 94 1.02 2.55 12.26
N GLN A 95 0.96 3.77 12.79
CA GLN A 95 1.54 4.96 12.17
C GLN A 95 3.07 4.93 12.06
N LEU A 96 3.74 4.01 12.78
CA LEU A 96 5.19 3.78 12.75
C LEU A 96 5.57 2.67 11.77
N GLY A 97 4.59 2.02 11.15
CA GLY A 97 4.79 0.92 10.20
C GLY A 97 4.90 -0.44 10.87
N GLU A 98 4.59 -0.55 12.17
CA GLU A 98 4.63 -1.83 12.87
C GLU A 98 3.32 -2.59 12.74
N THR A 99 3.42 -3.90 12.52
CA THR A 99 2.25 -4.75 12.33
C THR A 99 1.55 -4.96 13.67
N VAL A 100 0.34 -4.41 13.80
CA VAL A 100 -0.50 -4.54 15.00
C VAL A 100 -1.49 -5.69 14.88
N TRP A 101 -1.82 -6.08 13.65
CA TRP A 101 -2.70 -7.21 13.36
C TRP A 101 -2.42 -7.75 11.96
N LYS A 102 -2.67 -9.05 11.79
CA LYS A 102 -2.58 -9.75 10.52
C LYS A 102 -3.71 -10.76 10.46
N GLU A 103 -4.49 -10.70 9.38
CA GLU A 103 -5.56 -11.66 9.12
C GLU A 103 -5.25 -12.43 7.85
N PRO A 104 -5.38 -13.76 7.88
CA PRO A 104 -5.44 -14.54 6.67
C PRO A 104 -6.65 -14.08 5.85
N GLY A 105 -6.42 -13.55 4.66
CA GLY A 105 -7.40 -13.57 3.59
C GLY A 105 -7.78 -15.02 3.29
N ALA A 106 -8.98 -15.25 2.76
CA ALA A 106 -9.48 -16.59 2.51
C ALA A 106 -8.77 -17.29 1.34
N ALA A 107 -7.99 -16.56 0.52
CA ALA A 107 -7.13 -17.09 -0.54
C ALA A 107 -5.98 -16.15 -0.96
N ALA A 108 -5.18 -16.60 -1.92
CA ALA A 108 -4.09 -15.84 -2.52
C ALA A 108 -4.56 -14.57 -3.27
N ASN A 109 -3.64 -13.63 -3.52
CA ASN A 109 -3.88 -12.41 -4.30
C ASN A 109 -5.00 -11.52 -3.74
N VAL A 110 -4.81 -10.96 -2.55
CA VAL A 110 -5.75 -10.00 -1.96
C VAL A 110 -5.66 -8.66 -2.70
N SER A 111 -6.82 -8.07 -3.01
CA SER A 111 -6.93 -6.77 -3.66
C SER A 111 -6.52 -5.61 -2.75
N ILE A 112 -6.67 -4.39 -3.26
CA ILE A 112 -6.68 -3.20 -2.42
C ILE A 112 -7.82 -3.38 -1.39
N PRO A 113 -7.58 -3.23 -0.08
CA PRO A 113 -8.64 -3.20 0.91
C PRO A 113 -9.51 -1.97 0.75
N ILE A 114 -10.80 -2.08 1.08
CA ILE A 114 -11.71 -0.93 1.19
C ILE A 114 -12.18 -0.87 2.63
N LEU A 115 -11.93 0.26 3.29
CA LEU A 115 -12.41 0.50 4.65
C LEU A 115 -13.88 0.94 4.62
N VAL A 116 -14.73 0.26 5.38
CA VAL A 116 -16.16 0.56 5.55
C VAL A 116 -16.41 0.93 7.00
N GLY A 117 -16.58 2.23 7.28
CA GLY A 117 -16.59 2.73 8.65
C GLY A 117 -15.20 2.65 9.27
N ASN A 118 -15.10 2.25 10.54
CA ASN A 118 -13.82 2.16 11.27
C ASN A 118 -13.45 0.72 11.67
N ASP A 119 -14.24 -0.28 11.26
CA ASP A 119 -14.16 -1.63 11.82
C ASP A 119 -14.21 -2.77 10.80
N ARG A 120 -14.42 -2.47 9.51
CA ARG A 120 -14.60 -3.49 8.48
C ARG A 120 -13.80 -3.19 7.23
N LEU A 121 -13.20 -4.24 6.69
CA LEU A 121 -12.52 -4.22 5.40
C LEU A 121 -13.28 -5.08 4.39
N ILE A 122 -13.46 -4.56 3.19
CA ILE A 122 -13.85 -5.35 2.02
C ILE A 122 -12.60 -5.59 1.19
N VAL A 123 -12.34 -6.85 0.87
CA VAL A 123 -11.30 -7.27 -0.07
C VAL A 123 -11.91 -8.20 -1.11
N SER A 124 -11.27 -8.28 -2.27
CA SER A 124 -11.48 -9.35 -3.25
C SER A 124 -10.20 -10.17 -3.36
N GLU A 125 -10.32 -11.44 -3.70
CA GLU A 125 -9.21 -12.38 -3.75
C GLU A 125 -9.35 -13.34 -4.94
N ILE A 126 -8.23 -13.93 -5.36
CA ILE A 126 -8.23 -14.96 -6.41
C ILE A 126 -7.87 -16.30 -5.78
N VAL A 127 -8.84 -17.20 -5.72
CA VAL A 127 -8.63 -18.57 -5.25
C VAL A 127 -8.11 -19.42 -6.41
N PHE A 128 -6.83 -19.78 -6.39
CA PHE A 128 -6.33 -20.79 -7.32
C PHE A 128 -6.87 -22.17 -6.95
N GLY A 129 -7.73 -22.75 -7.80
CA GLY A 129 -8.15 -24.14 -7.70
C GLY A 129 -9.59 -24.41 -7.20
N CYS A 130 -10.48 -23.42 -7.17
CA CYS A 130 -11.88 -23.70 -6.83
C CYS A 130 -12.63 -24.34 -8.01
N THR A 131 -12.57 -25.66 -8.12
CA THR A 131 -13.70 -26.45 -8.63
C THR A 131 -14.66 -26.68 -7.47
N GLN A 132 -15.33 -25.63 -7.01
CA GLN A 132 -16.60 -25.82 -6.32
C GLN A 132 -17.69 -25.13 -7.11
N ASN A 133 -18.63 -25.96 -7.53
CA ASN A 133 -19.92 -25.55 -8.06
C ASN A 133 -20.54 -24.54 -7.09
N LEU A 134 -20.73 -23.32 -7.55
CA LEU A 134 -21.72 -22.43 -6.97
C LEU A 134 -23.09 -22.90 -7.51
N LEU A 135 -24.03 -23.05 -6.59
CA LEU A 135 -25.41 -23.49 -6.82
C LEU A 135 -26.14 -22.68 -7.90
#